data_AF-A0A1C7N4V4-F1
#
_entry.id   AF-A0A1C7N4V4-F1
#
_cell.length_a   1.000
_cell.length_b   1.000
_cell.length_c   1.000
_cell.angle_alpha   90.00
_cell.angle_beta   90.00
_cell.angle_gamma   90.00
#
_symmetry.space_group_name_H-M   'P 1'
#
loop_
_entity.id
_entity.type
_entity.pdbx_description
1 polymer ?
#
loop_
_entity_poly.entity_id
_entity_poly.type
_entity_poly.pdbx_seq_one_letter_code
_entity_poly.pdbx_strand_id
1 'polypeptide(L)'
;MPPSRGRRSTLSHLTPEEILRLSQLFETHRSNFSCMQCHATGTLHRNGHSTGNPPQPSFICKQCSKTHNARTVFETLTKPSQPTDTNDSHSMEISSSFPLTQQSHGDSVETLRALVLQLQEELNRTKAELQQARS
;
A
#
# COMPACT_ATOMS: atom_id res chain seq x y z
N MET A 1 -26.17 -22.27 -29.22
CA MET A 1 -25.94 -21.55 -27.94
C MET A 1 -24.49 -21.74 -27.54
N PRO A 2 -23.59 -20.77 -27.77
CA PRO A 2 -22.36 -20.67 -26.99
C PRO A 2 -22.63 -19.85 -25.73
N PRO A 3 -22.11 -20.24 -24.55
CA PRO A 3 -22.23 -19.40 -23.36
C PRO A 3 -21.40 -18.13 -23.60
N SER A 4 -22.10 -17.00 -23.70
CA SER A 4 -21.53 -15.66 -23.64
C SER A 4 -20.70 -15.59 -22.36
N ARG A 5 -19.37 -15.73 -22.48
CA ARG A 5 -18.45 -15.56 -21.35
C ARG A 5 -18.72 -14.17 -20.79
N GLY A 6 -19.40 -14.15 -19.64
CA GLY A 6 -19.79 -12.94 -18.96
C GLY A 6 -18.61 -11.99 -18.89
N ARG A 7 -18.80 -10.79 -19.42
CA ARG A 7 -17.89 -9.66 -19.34
C ARG A 7 -17.73 -9.34 -17.85
N ARG A 8 -16.79 -10.02 -17.20
CA ARG A 8 -16.50 -9.84 -15.78
C ARG A 8 -15.77 -8.51 -15.62
N SER A 9 -16.49 -7.61 -14.96
CA SER A 9 -16.08 -6.40 -14.28
C SER A 9 -15.15 -5.46 -15.04
N THR A 10 -15.71 -4.29 -15.33
CA THR A 10 -15.04 -3.00 -15.49
C THR A 10 -14.08 -2.71 -14.32
N LEU A 11 -12.97 -3.44 -14.26
CA LEU A 11 -11.78 -2.98 -13.54
C LEU A 11 -11.22 -1.86 -14.40
N SER A 12 -11.56 -0.64 -14.02
CA SER A 12 -11.12 0.58 -14.67
C SER A 12 -9.60 0.54 -14.83
N HIS A 13 -9.14 0.41 -16.08
CA HIS A 13 -7.72 0.38 -16.41
C HIS A 13 -7.04 1.63 -15.85
N LEU A 14 -5.81 1.49 -15.33
CA LEU A 14 -5.03 2.64 -14.89
C LEU A 14 -4.61 3.46 -16.12
N THR A 15 -4.59 4.78 -15.97
CA THR A 15 -4.02 5.67 -16.99
C THR A 15 -2.50 5.48 -17.09
N PRO A 16 -1.85 5.89 -18.19
CA PRO A 16 -0.39 5.79 -18.31
C PRO A 16 0.37 6.46 -17.15
N GLU A 17 -0.12 7.59 -16.67
CA GLU A 17 0.46 8.33 -15.54
C GLU A 17 0.32 7.54 -14.23
N GLU A 18 -0.85 6.92 -14.02
CA GLU A 18 -1.07 6.05 -12.87
C GLU A 18 -0.20 4.79 -12.92
N ILE A 19 0.04 4.22 -14.10
CA ILE A 19 0.95 3.08 -14.28
C ILE A 19 2.39 3.48 -13.94
N LEU A 20 2.83 4.66 -14.36
CA LEU A 20 4.16 5.19 -14.01
C LEU A 20 4.27 5.37 -12.50
N ARG A 21 3.28 6.02 -11.88
CA ARG A 21 3.23 6.23 -10.43
C ARG A 21 3.19 4.90 -9.66
N LEU A 22 2.40 3.94 -10.12
CA LEU A 22 2.36 2.58 -9.57
C LEU A 22 3.75 1.93 -9.59
N SER A 23 4.48 2.09 -10.70
CA SER A 23 5.83 1.55 -10.83
C SER A 23 6.76 2.12 -9.75
N GLN A 24 6.77 3.44 -9.60
CA GLN A 24 7.58 4.11 -8.60
C GLN A 24 7.20 3.75 -7.17
N LEU A 25 5.89 3.78 -6.85
CA LEU A 25 5.40 3.42 -5.52
C LEU A 25 5.71 1.96 -5.18
N PHE A 26 5.52 1.07 -6.14
CA PHE A 26 5.81 -0.34 -5.95
C PHE A 26 7.30 -0.56 -5.69
N GLU A 27 8.20 0.04 -6.46
CA GLU A 27 9.64 -0.12 -6.24
C GLU A 27 10.09 0.40 -4.87
N THR A 28 9.57 1.55 -4.43
CA THR A 28 9.86 2.14 -3.12
C THR A 28 9.34 1.29 -1.97
N HIS A 29 8.12 0.74 -2.09
CA HIS A 29 7.44 0.07 -0.99
C HIS A 29 7.41 -1.46 -1.10
N ARG A 30 7.98 -2.08 -2.14
CA ARG A 30 7.85 -3.54 -2.41
C ARG A 30 8.28 -4.41 -1.23
N SER A 31 9.34 -4.03 -0.51
CA SER A 31 9.87 -4.80 0.61
C SER A 31 8.91 -4.85 1.80
N ASN A 32 8.07 -3.83 1.94
CA ASN A 32 7.06 -3.69 2.99
C ASN A 32 5.64 -4.00 2.49
N PHE A 33 5.48 -4.34 1.22
CA PHE A 33 4.18 -4.67 0.65
C PHE A 33 3.80 -6.11 1.00
N SER A 34 2.65 -6.27 1.67
CA SER A 34 2.11 -7.58 2.04
C SER A 34 1.16 -8.11 0.97
N CYS A 35 1.32 -9.39 0.61
CA CYS A 35 0.38 -10.05 -0.27
C CYS A 35 -1.03 -10.06 0.35
N MET A 36 -2.05 -9.62 -0.38
CA MET A 36 -3.44 -9.57 0.12
C MET A 36 -4.10 -10.95 0.30
N GLN A 37 -3.40 -12.03 -0.01
CA GLN A 37 -3.94 -13.41 0.06
C GLN A 37 -3.25 -14.26 1.12
N CYS A 38 -1.93 -14.10 1.29
CA CYS A 38 -1.16 -14.87 2.27
C CYS A 38 -0.44 -13.99 3.30
N HIS A 39 -0.61 -12.67 3.24
CA HIS A 39 -0.01 -11.68 4.13
C HIS A 39 1.52 -11.68 4.19
N ALA A 40 2.19 -12.47 3.36
CA ALA A 40 3.63 -12.52 3.28
C ALA A 40 4.19 -11.21 2.69
N THR A 41 4.99 -10.50 3.49
CA THR A 41 5.60 -9.22 3.15
C THR A 41 6.79 -9.39 2.20
N GLY A 42 6.94 -8.49 1.22
CA GLY A 42 8.13 -8.48 0.36
C GLY A 42 8.14 -9.58 -0.71
N THR A 43 7.04 -10.30 -0.89
CA THR A 43 6.97 -11.48 -1.77
C THR A 43 6.31 -11.21 -3.11
N LEU A 44 5.79 -10.00 -3.32
CA LEU A 44 5.14 -9.60 -4.55
C LEU A 44 6.16 -9.19 -5.61
N HIS A 45 5.99 -9.66 -6.84
CA HIS A 45 6.85 -9.36 -7.98
C HIS A 45 6.02 -9.01 -9.21
N ARG A 46 6.59 -8.25 -10.16
CA ARG A 46 5.95 -8.00 -11.46
C ARG A 46 5.97 -9.27 -12.31
N ASN A 47 4.82 -9.61 -12.90
CA ASN A 47 4.59 -10.76 -13.77
C ASN A 47 4.26 -10.34 -15.20
N GLY A 48 4.93 -9.29 -15.70
CA GLY A 48 4.69 -8.73 -17.03
C GLY A 48 3.44 -7.84 -17.11
N HIS A 49 2.93 -7.67 -18.34
CA HIS A 49 1.83 -6.76 -18.65
C HIS A 49 0.67 -7.48 -19.33
N SER A 50 -0.56 -7.01 -19.10
CA SER A 50 -1.73 -7.45 -19.84
C SER A 50 -1.70 -6.92 -21.28
N THR A 51 -2.37 -7.61 -22.19
CA THR A 51 -2.49 -7.25 -23.62
C THR A 51 -3.44 -6.05 -23.87
N GLY A 52 -3.88 -5.35 -22.82
CA GLY A 52 -4.74 -4.17 -22.95
C GLY A 52 -3.98 -2.95 -23.47
N ASN A 53 -4.72 -1.91 -23.88
CA ASN A 53 -4.15 -0.61 -24.23
C ASN A 53 -4.69 0.47 -23.28
N PRO A 54 -3.87 1.06 -22.38
CA PRO A 54 -2.44 0.81 -22.19
C PRO A 54 -2.17 -0.54 -21.49
N PRO A 55 -1.00 -1.17 -21.73
CA PRO A 55 -0.63 -2.45 -21.12
C PRO A 55 -0.54 -2.30 -19.61
N GLN A 56 -1.36 -3.08 -18.88
CA GLN A 56 -1.45 -2.97 -17.42
C GLN A 56 -0.46 -3.94 -16.76
N PRO A 57 0.38 -3.51 -15.82
CA PRO A 57 1.26 -4.43 -15.12
C PRO A 57 0.46 -5.45 -14.30
N SER A 58 0.94 -6.68 -14.21
CA SER A 58 0.41 -7.69 -13.31
C SER A 58 1.46 -8.05 -12.27
N PHE A 59 1.00 -8.49 -11.10
CA PHE A 59 1.88 -8.81 -9.98
C PHE A 59 1.58 -10.21 -9.47
N ILE A 60 2.60 -10.97 -9.11
CA ILE A 60 2.46 -12.33 -8.56
C ILE A 60 3.16 -12.42 -7.22
N CYS A 61 2.51 -13.04 -6.25
CA CYS A 61 3.14 -13.39 -4.98
C CYS A 61 3.97 -14.68 -5.16
N LYS A 62 5.25 -14.65 -4.79
CA LYS A 62 6.10 -15.85 -4.84
C LYS A 62 5.71 -16.95 -3.85
N GLN A 63 5.04 -16.60 -2.74
CA GLN A 63 4.68 -17.58 -1.71
C GLN A 63 3.40 -18.34 -2.06
N CYS A 64 2.32 -17.65 -2.43
CA CYS A 64 1.04 -18.29 -2.73
C CYS A 64 0.71 -18.38 -4.23
N SER A 65 1.61 -17.91 -5.09
CA SER A 65 1.45 -17.87 -6.56
C SER A 65 0.21 -17.11 -7.05
N LYS A 66 -0.45 -16.34 -6.18
CA LYS A 66 -1.63 -15.54 -6.54
C LYS A 66 -1.22 -14.31 -7.34
N THR A 67 -1.97 -14.06 -8.41
CA THR A 67 -1.80 -12.90 -9.27
C THR A 67 -2.76 -11.78 -8.85
N HIS A 68 -2.21 -10.57 -8.73
CA HIS A 68 -2.89 -9.32 -8.44
C HIS A 68 -2.79 -8.40 -9.65
N ASN A 69 -3.90 -7.73 -9.98
CA ASN A 69 -3.94 -6.78 -11.09
C ASN A 69 -3.34 -5.41 -10.68
N ALA A 70 -2.99 -4.59 -11.67
CA ALA A 70 -2.40 -3.26 -11.46
C ALA A 70 -3.20 -2.38 -10.52
N ARG A 71 -4.53 -2.31 -10.73
CA ARG A 71 -5.42 -1.42 -10.00
C ARG A 71 -5.50 -1.78 -8.52
N THR A 72 -5.66 -3.06 -8.21
CA THR A 72 -5.69 -3.54 -6.84
C THR A 72 -4.39 -3.18 -6.09
N VAL A 73 -3.24 -3.35 -6.73
CA VAL A 73 -1.94 -2.98 -6.12
C VAL A 73 -1.82 -1.47 -5.97
N PHE A 74 -2.26 -0.69 -6.98
CA PHE A 74 -2.25 0.77 -6.93
C PHE A 74 -3.13 1.32 -5.81
N GLU A 75 -4.36 0.83 -5.66
CA GLU A 75 -5.25 1.23 -4.58
C GLU A 75 -4.67 0.86 -3.21
N THR A 76 -4.01 -0.29 -3.09
CA THR A 76 -3.38 -0.71 -1.83
C THR A 76 -2.18 0.16 -1.46
N LEU A 77 -1.40 0.60 -2.46
CA LEU A 77 -0.23 1.48 -2.24
C LEU A 77 -0.60 2.95 -2.04
N THR A 78 -1.72 3.39 -2.59
CA THR A 78 -2.17 4.79 -2.51
C THR A 78 -3.14 5.06 -1.37
N LYS A 79 -3.81 4.03 -0.84
CA LYS A 79 -4.62 4.18 0.37
C LYS A 79 -3.71 4.51 1.56
N PRO A 80 -3.94 5.63 2.25
CA PRO A 80 -3.28 5.89 3.52
C PRO A 80 -3.69 4.77 4.47
N SER A 81 -2.71 4.19 5.17
CA SER A 81 -2.82 3.04 6.07
C SER A 81 -4.11 3.06 6.89
N GLN A 82 -5.16 2.44 6.37
CA GLN A 82 -6.31 2.02 7.16
C GLN A 82 -5.91 0.64 7.68
N PRO A 83 -5.97 0.39 9.01
CA PRO A 83 -5.64 -0.91 9.54
C PRO A 83 -6.55 -1.94 8.87
N THR A 84 -5.96 -2.79 8.04
CA THR A 84 -6.65 -3.96 7.49
C THR A 84 -6.78 -4.95 8.62
N ASP A 85 -7.88 -4.86 9.36
CA ASP A 85 -8.49 -6.04 9.95
C ASP A 85 -8.85 -6.96 8.79
N THR A 86 -8.03 -8.00 8.62
CA THR A 86 -8.41 -9.22 7.94
C THR A 86 -9.72 -9.69 8.55
N ASN A 87 -10.83 -9.67 7.81
CA ASN A 87 -11.85 -10.65 8.06
C ASN A 87 -12.43 -11.22 6.78
N ASP A 88 -12.45 -12.52 6.82
CA ASP A 88 -12.96 -13.46 5.86
C ASP A 88 -14.48 -13.29 5.68
N SER A 89 -14.92 -13.71 4.50
CA SER A 89 -16.24 -14.18 4.13
C SER A 89 -17.36 -14.26 5.18
N HIS A 90 -18.55 -13.87 4.71
CA HIS A 90 -19.85 -14.51 4.99
C HIS A 90 -20.58 -14.22 6.32
N SER A 91 -21.85 -13.84 6.11
CA SER A 91 -23.03 -14.36 6.83
C SER A 91 -23.35 -13.81 8.23
N MET A 92 -24.50 -13.13 8.27
CA MET A 92 -25.56 -13.13 9.29
C MET A 92 -25.19 -13.10 10.79
N GLU A 93 -25.79 -12.10 11.46
CA GLU A 93 -26.15 -11.97 12.88
C GLU A 93 -25.56 -12.96 13.90
N ILE A 94 -24.99 -12.44 15.00
CA ILE A 94 -25.52 -12.60 16.38
C ILE A 94 -24.56 -11.94 17.39
N SER A 95 -25.18 -11.17 18.29
CA SER A 95 -24.77 -10.76 19.64
C SER A 95 -23.56 -11.50 20.26
N SER A 96 -22.57 -10.76 20.78
CA SER A 96 -22.46 -10.43 22.22
C SER A 96 -21.01 -10.04 22.62
N SER A 97 -20.93 -8.85 23.20
CA SER A 97 -20.11 -8.42 24.34
C SER A 97 -18.66 -8.91 24.46
N PHE A 98 -17.66 -8.02 24.26
CA PHE A 98 -16.49 -7.86 25.15
C PHE A 98 -15.87 -6.45 24.95
N PRO A 99 -15.27 -5.86 26.01
CA PRO A 99 -15.22 -4.41 26.19
C PRO A 99 -14.20 -3.71 25.29
N LEU A 100 -14.61 -2.56 24.75
CA LEU A 100 -13.72 -1.52 24.22
C LEU A 100 -12.72 -1.10 25.32
N THR A 101 -11.47 -1.54 25.19
CA THR A 101 -10.34 -0.69 25.61
C THR A 101 -9.88 0.10 24.40
N GLN A 102 -10.54 1.25 24.25
CA GLN A 102 -10.12 2.36 23.43
C GLN A 102 -8.77 2.88 23.98
N GLN A 103 -7.64 2.34 23.48
CA GLN A 103 -6.33 2.96 23.70
C GLN A 103 -6.04 3.93 22.54
N SER A 104 -6.18 5.21 22.90
CA SER A 104 -5.53 6.41 22.34
C SER A 104 -4.75 6.22 21.04
N HIS A 105 -5.36 6.58 19.91
CA HIS A 105 -4.65 6.95 18.68
C HIS A 105 -4.11 8.40 18.73
N GLY A 106 -4.06 9.03 19.91
CA GLY A 106 -3.56 10.40 20.11
C GLY A 106 -2.03 10.47 20.24
N ASP A 107 -1.44 9.51 20.96
CA ASP A 107 -0.01 9.54 21.32
C ASP A 107 0.93 9.39 20.11
N SER A 108 0.52 8.67 19.07
CA SER A 108 1.40 8.38 17.93
C SER A 108 1.61 9.58 17.01
N VAL A 109 0.63 10.48 16.88
CA VAL A 109 0.74 11.67 16.01
C VAL A 109 1.57 12.76 16.69
N GLU A 110 1.41 12.93 18.00
CA GLU A 110 2.20 13.88 18.79
C GLU A 110 3.67 13.45 18.87
N THR A 111 3.93 12.16 19.02
CA THR A 111 5.29 11.59 18.95
C THR A 111 5.96 11.87 17.60
N LEU A 112 5.23 11.69 16.49
CA LEU A 112 5.72 12.00 15.15
C LEU A 112 6.02 13.50 14.97
N ARG A 113 5.15 14.38 15.48
CA ARG A 113 5.38 15.83 15.43
C ARG A 113 6.60 16.24 16.24
N ALA A 114 6.79 15.67 17.42
CA ALA A 114 7.97 15.91 18.26
C ALA A 114 9.25 15.49 17.55
N LEU A 115 9.25 14.32 16.90
CA LEU A 115 10.40 13.83 16.14
C LEU A 115 10.77 14.74 14.95
N VAL A 116 9.76 15.24 14.21
CA VAL A 116 9.98 16.16 13.09
C VAL A 116 10.60 17.47 13.55
N LEU A 117 10.15 18.02 14.67
CA LEU A 117 10.71 19.24 15.25
C LEU A 117 12.16 19.04 15.70
N GLN A 118 12.45 17.92 16.36
CA GLN A 118 13.81 17.59 16.78
C GLN A 118 14.76 17.48 15.58
N LEU A 119 14.35 16.78 14.52
CA LEU A 119 15.17 16.65 13.30
C LEU A 119 15.42 17.99 12.61
N GLN A 120 14.44 18.90 12.62
CA GLN A 120 14.62 20.26 12.08
C GLN A 120 15.64 21.07 12.89
N GLU A 121 15.64 20.94 14.21
CA GLU A 121 16.59 21.62 15.08
C GLU A 121 18.02 21.09 14.85
N GLU A 122 18.19 19.77 14.79
CA GLU A 122 19.48 19.14 14.49
C GLU A 122 20.02 19.59 13.13
N LEU A 123 19.19 19.60 12.09
CA LEU A 123 19.59 20.07 10.75
C LEU A 123 20.02 21.54 10.75
N ASN A 124 19.29 22.41 11.45
CA ASN A 124 19.63 23.82 11.54
C ASN A 124 20.93 24.04 12.30
N ARG A 125 21.15 23.30 13.39
CA ARG A 125 22.39 23.34 14.14
C ARG A 125 23.58 22.89 13.30
N THR A 126 23.49 21.73 12.64
CA THR A 126 24.56 21.25 11.76
C THR A 126 24.83 22.22 10.61
N LYS A 127 23.79 22.85 10.05
CA LYS A 127 23.94 23.86 9.00
C LYS A 127 24.69 25.10 9.51
N ALA A 128 24.43 25.55 10.73
CA ALA A 128 25.13 26.68 11.35
C ALA A 128 26.60 26.33 11.63
N GLU A 129 26.89 25.13 12.15
CA GLU A 129 28.25 24.65 12.40
C GLU A 129 29.05 24.54 11.08
N LEU A 130 28.43 24.04 10.00
CA LEU A 130 29.07 24.00 8.67
C LEU A 130 29.28 25.39 8.04
N GLN A 131 28.43 26.36 8.34
CA GLN A 131 28.63 27.74 7.88
C GLN A 131 29.78 28.42 8.63
N GLN A 132 29.91 28.20 9.94
CA GLN A 132 31.04 28.70 10.72
C GLN A 132 32.37 28.04 10.36
N ALA A 133 32.36 26.76 9.99
CA ALA A 133 33.57 26.07 9.50
C ALA A 133 34.00 26.50 8.09
N ARG A 134 33.15 27.23 7.37
CA ARG A 134 33.40 27.74 6.00
C ARG A 134 33.79 29.22 5.97
N SER A 135 33.66 29.95 7.09
CA SER A 135 34.17 31.30 7.30
C SER A 135 35.56 31.26 7.94
#